data_AF-A0A0J7ZHD1-F1
#
_entry.id   AF-A0A0J7ZHD1-F1
#
_cell.length_a   1.000
_cell.length_b   1.000
_cell.length_c   1.000
_cell.angle_alpha   90.00
_cell.angle_beta   90.00
_cell.angle_gamma   90.00
#
_symmetry.space_group_name_H-M   'P 1'
#
loop_
_entity.id
_entity.type
_entity.pdbx_description
1 polymer ?
#
loop_
_entity_poly.entity_id
_entity_poly.type
_entity_poly.pdbx_seq_one_letter_code
_entity_poly.pdbx_strand_id
1 'polypeptide(L)'
;MSGGNGDDQRPTPDPSPDQPPRIPLPRASVEDTGRPLPALEDLGDPTPRPAPLVLEHRVLKSLLGAWALAACSTEETAAVEEHLGDCGLCADEARRLREAVGLLHPAESLDLAPSLRARVLEGCLERRPPRIPVPEWATPYDAETARLDALLQDFGDAEWHAPVRLRWFEKDEPTSRRTTVAGVIAHLLTVDGLVAIALGLEDPMGEVTADRPTPAARTDAYWRASHFPPTRAVRAPWREQTHALVRTVSFTGGGGDGGGGRGKLSVPYGDFELPLHDAMLDRAFECWVHAEDIAEAVDYPYEPPSGSDLHQMVGLAARMLPTVLSARRRAGLAAPAPGRHLVPAGEPGRSLRLEIEGSGGGEWLIPLDSPAAVGSAEHEVAHVALDGAEFCRLAAGHVAPAEAAAGQVGDRAAIRDVLLAAASLSRM
;
A
#
# COMPACT_ATOMS: atom_id res chain seq x y z
N MET A 1 22.21 -48.93 -48.20
CA MET A 1 21.43 -49.53 -47.11
C MET A 1 21.57 -48.58 -45.92
N SER A 2 20.76 -47.52 -45.83
CA SER A 2 19.35 -47.49 -45.36
C SER A 2 19.26 -47.88 -43.88
N GLY A 3 18.68 -47.11 -42.96
CA GLY A 3 17.77 -45.99 -43.11
C GLY A 3 17.83 -45.00 -41.93
N GLY A 4 17.43 -43.76 -42.21
CA GLY A 4 17.18 -42.73 -41.23
C GLY A 4 15.77 -42.85 -40.66
N ASN A 5 15.64 -42.61 -39.35
CA ASN A 5 14.38 -42.32 -38.70
C ASN A 5 14.09 -40.83 -38.88
N GLY A 6 13.03 -40.52 -39.63
CA GLY A 6 12.44 -39.20 -39.69
C GLY A 6 11.53 -38.99 -38.49
N ASP A 7 11.84 -37.97 -37.67
CA ASP A 7 10.85 -37.33 -36.81
C ASP A 7 10.21 -36.21 -37.61
N ASP A 8 8.95 -36.45 -37.97
CA ASP A 8 8.09 -35.62 -38.80
C ASP A 8 7.52 -34.47 -37.94
N GLN A 9 8.32 -33.42 -37.69
CA GLN A 9 7.83 -32.18 -37.07
C GLN A 9 7.03 -31.38 -38.11
N ARG A 10 5.73 -31.67 -38.18
CA ARG A 10 4.78 -30.77 -38.85
C ARG A 10 4.75 -29.41 -38.14
N PRO A 11 4.87 -28.29 -38.85
CA PRO A 11 4.58 -26.99 -38.27
C PRO A 11 3.10 -26.92 -37.89
N THR A 12 2.82 -26.47 -36.67
CA THR A 12 1.46 -26.12 -36.22
C THR A 12 0.91 -25.03 -37.16
N PRO A 13 -0.30 -25.19 -37.74
CA PRO A 13 -0.86 -24.19 -38.63
C PRO A 13 -1.17 -22.92 -37.82
N ASP A 14 -0.87 -21.76 -38.40
CA ASP A 14 -1.28 -20.45 -37.88
C ASP A 14 -2.80 -20.43 -37.65
N PRO A 15 -3.27 -19.82 -36.54
CA PRO A 15 -4.70 -19.70 -36.28
C PRO A 15 -5.37 -18.84 -37.36
N SER A 16 -6.44 -19.38 -37.95
CA SER A 16 -7.25 -18.67 -38.95
C SER A 16 -7.83 -17.37 -38.38
N PRO A 17 -7.92 -16.29 -39.18
CA PRO A 17 -8.38 -14.97 -38.74
C PRO A 17 -9.87 -14.90 -38.33
N ASP A 18 -10.62 -15.99 -38.48
CA ASP A 18 -12.05 -16.10 -38.13
C ASP A 18 -12.32 -16.86 -36.82
N GLN A 19 -11.30 -17.20 -36.03
CA GLN A 19 -11.51 -17.83 -34.73
C GLN A 19 -11.72 -16.77 -33.64
N PRO A 20 -12.89 -16.71 -32.96
CA PRO A 20 -13.10 -15.76 -31.87
C PRO A 20 -12.05 -16.01 -30.77
N PRO A 21 -11.52 -14.96 -30.13
CA PRO A 21 -10.45 -15.11 -29.16
C PRO A 21 -10.90 -16.02 -28.01
N ARG A 22 -10.05 -16.99 -27.62
CA ARG A 22 -10.32 -17.91 -26.50
C ARG A 22 -10.51 -17.20 -25.16
N ILE A 23 -10.13 -15.93 -25.07
CA ILE A 23 -10.37 -15.04 -23.94
C ILE A 23 -11.25 -13.90 -24.44
N PRO A 24 -12.48 -13.73 -23.92
CA PRO A 24 -13.31 -12.58 -24.25
C PRO A 24 -12.59 -11.29 -23.86
N LEU A 25 -12.60 -10.29 -24.75
CA LEU A 25 -12.15 -8.95 -24.41
C LEU A 25 -12.97 -8.43 -23.22
N PRO A 26 -12.38 -7.60 -22.34
CA PRO A 26 -13.13 -6.93 -21.28
C PRO A 26 -14.34 -6.25 -21.90
N ARG A 27 -15.54 -6.49 -21.36
CA ARG A 27 -16.73 -5.77 -21.79
C ARG A 27 -16.50 -4.29 -21.47
N ALA A 28 -16.51 -3.44 -22.49
CA ALA A 28 -16.61 -2.00 -22.28
C ALA A 28 -17.87 -1.73 -21.46
N SER A 29 -17.80 -0.84 -20.46
CA SER A 29 -19.00 -0.41 -19.75
C SER A 29 -19.97 0.18 -20.77
N VAL A 30 -21.27 -0.10 -20.63
CA VAL A 30 -22.29 0.46 -21.54
C VAL A 30 -22.20 1.99 -21.57
N GLU A 31 -21.80 2.57 -20.44
CA GLU A 31 -21.56 4.00 -20.22
C GLU A 31 -20.42 4.56 -21.08
N ASP A 32 -19.37 3.78 -21.37
CA ASP A 32 -18.21 4.21 -22.17
C ASP A 32 -18.46 4.14 -23.68
N THR A 33 -19.54 3.47 -24.11
CA THR A 33 -19.83 3.25 -25.54
C THR A 33 -20.62 4.40 -26.17
N GLY A 34 -21.01 5.41 -25.40
CA GLY A 34 -21.88 6.51 -25.85
C GLY A 34 -23.27 6.05 -26.30
N ARG A 35 -23.64 4.79 -26.01
CA ARG A 35 -24.95 4.24 -26.33
C ARG A 35 -25.92 4.52 -25.17
N PRO A 36 -27.19 4.84 -25.46
CA PRO A 36 -28.19 4.97 -24.42
C PRO A 36 -28.29 3.65 -23.65
N LEU A 37 -28.40 3.75 -22.32
CA LEU A 37 -28.66 2.61 -21.45
C LEU A 37 -29.94 1.91 -21.93
N PRO A 38 -29.96 0.56 -22.02
CA PRO A 38 -31.17 -0.17 -22.37
C PRO A 38 -32.29 0.19 -21.39
N ALA A 39 -33.50 0.36 -21.91
CA ALA A 39 -34.66 0.62 -21.07
C ALA A 39 -34.89 -0.57 -20.13
N LEU A 40 -35.38 -0.34 -18.92
CA LEU A 40 -35.71 -1.41 -17.96
C LEU A 40 -36.66 -2.47 -18.55
N GLU A 41 -37.44 -2.08 -19.55
CA GLU A 41 -38.36 -2.91 -20.33
C GLU A 41 -37.64 -3.96 -21.18
N ASP A 42 -36.43 -3.67 -21.66
CA ASP A 42 -35.64 -4.53 -22.56
C ASP A 42 -34.82 -5.60 -21.81
N LEU A 43 -34.68 -5.47 -20.49
CA LEU A 43 -33.83 -6.35 -19.69
C LEU A 43 -34.45 -7.72 -19.40
N GLY A 44 -35.75 -7.91 -19.59
CA GLY A 44 -36.47 -9.17 -19.39
C GLY A 44 -36.40 -9.69 -17.94
N ASP A 45 -37.54 -10.00 -17.33
CA ASP A 45 -37.60 -10.52 -15.94
C ASP A 45 -36.90 -11.91 -15.89
N PRO A 46 -35.68 -12.08 -15.32
CA PRO A 46 -34.87 -13.30 -15.50
C PRO A 46 -35.32 -14.47 -14.63
N THR A 47 -36.41 -14.32 -13.89
CA THR A 47 -36.97 -15.35 -13.02
C THR A 47 -38.49 -15.29 -13.09
N PRO A 48 -39.21 -16.40 -13.29
CA PRO A 48 -40.66 -16.39 -13.14
C PRO A 48 -40.97 -15.90 -11.74
N ARG A 49 -41.67 -14.76 -11.65
CA ARG A 49 -42.15 -14.19 -10.39
C ARG A 49 -42.82 -15.32 -9.61
N PRO A 50 -42.38 -15.65 -8.37
CA PRO A 50 -43.01 -16.71 -7.60
C PRO A 50 -44.51 -16.43 -7.53
N ALA A 51 -45.32 -17.48 -7.66
CA ALA A 51 -46.77 -17.34 -7.64
C ALA A 51 -47.18 -16.53 -6.39
N PRO A 52 -48.06 -15.52 -6.53
CA PRO A 52 -48.40 -14.62 -5.43
C PRO A 52 -48.89 -15.44 -4.24
N LEU A 53 -48.32 -15.17 -3.08
CA LEU A 53 -48.69 -15.83 -1.83
C LEU A 53 -50.07 -15.30 -1.40
N VAL A 54 -51.14 -15.98 -1.84
CA VAL A 54 -52.51 -15.58 -1.53
C VAL A 54 -52.85 -15.99 -0.09
N LEU A 55 -52.77 -15.03 0.82
CA LEU A 55 -53.15 -15.20 2.22
C LEU A 55 -54.50 -14.55 2.50
N GLU A 56 -55.26 -15.14 3.42
CA GLU A 56 -56.50 -14.52 3.89
C GLU A 56 -56.21 -13.20 4.63
N HIS A 57 -57.11 -12.23 4.51
CA HIS A 57 -57.00 -10.92 5.16
C HIS A 57 -56.64 -11.00 6.66
N ARG A 58 -57.18 -11.98 7.39
CA ARG A 58 -56.88 -12.17 8.82
C ARG A 58 -55.41 -12.50 9.07
N VAL A 59 -54.79 -13.28 8.18
CA VAL A 59 -53.38 -13.68 8.27
C VAL A 59 -52.51 -12.47 7.92
N LEU A 60 -52.82 -11.76 6.83
CA LEU A 60 -52.11 -10.54 6.43
C LEU A 60 -52.16 -9.46 7.52
N LYS A 61 -53.33 -9.28 8.15
CA LYS A 61 -53.48 -8.38 9.29
C LYS A 61 -52.61 -8.79 10.50
N SER A 62 -52.41 -10.09 10.73
CA SER A 62 -51.54 -10.56 11.81
C SER A 62 -50.03 -10.36 11.51
N LEU A 63 -49.66 -10.28 10.23
CA LEU A 63 -48.28 -10.03 9.80
C LEU A 63 -47.85 -8.56 9.90
N LEU A 64 -48.78 -7.62 10.06
CA LEU A 64 -48.47 -6.18 10.08
C LEU A 64 -47.40 -5.79 11.13
N GLY A 65 -47.39 -6.46 12.29
CA GLY A 65 -46.37 -6.22 13.32
C GLY A 65 -44.99 -6.74 12.92
N ALA A 66 -44.90 -7.93 12.33
CA ALA A 66 -43.65 -8.49 11.83
C ALA A 66 -43.13 -7.71 10.62
N TRP A 67 -44.03 -7.28 9.73
CA TRP A 67 -43.71 -6.43 8.59
C TRP A 67 -43.20 -5.05 9.03
N ALA A 68 -43.81 -4.44 10.05
CA ALA A 68 -43.34 -3.17 10.60
C ALA A 68 -41.92 -3.26 11.22
N LEU A 69 -41.52 -4.46 11.66
CA LEU A 69 -40.17 -4.76 12.19
C LEU A 69 -39.20 -5.30 11.12
N ALA A 70 -39.58 -5.33 9.85
CA ALA A 70 -38.81 -5.94 8.76
C ALA A 70 -38.42 -7.41 9.03
N ALA A 71 -39.29 -8.15 9.72
CA ALA A 71 -39.05 -9.54 10.13
C ALA A 71 -39.82 -10.58 9.28
N CYS A 72 -40.54 -10.14 8.25
CA CYS A 72 -41.22 -11.00 7.29
C CYS A 72 -40.26 -11.59 6.25
N SER A 73 -40.60 -12.75 5.67
CA SER A 73 -39.90 -13.24 4.47
C SER A 73 -40.14 -12.30 3.27
N THR A 74 -39.38 -12.48 2.20
CA THR A 74 -39.56 -11.70 0.96
C THR A 74 -40.97 -11.90 0.37
N GLU A 75 -41.50 -13.12 0.41
CA GLU A 75 -42.83 -13.47 -0.09
C GLU A 75 -43.96 -12.88 0.77
N GLU A 76 -43.80 -12.94 2.10
CA GLU A 76 -44.75 -12.35 3.04
C GLU A 76 -44.77 -10.82 2.94
N THR A 77 -43.60 -10.19 2.76
CA THR A 77 -43.46 -8.75 2.59
C THR A 77 -44.22 -8.28 1.35
N ALA A 78 -44.02 -8.96 0.21
CA ALA A 78 -44.74 -8.65 -1.02
C ALA A 78 -46.27 -8.80 -0.87
N ALA A 79 -46.72 -9.88 -0.22
CA ALA A 79 -48.15 -10.13 0.00
C ALA A 79 -48.80 -9.10 0.95
N VAL A 80 -48.08 -8.65 1.98
CA VAL A 80 -48.53 -7.57 2.86
C VAL A 80 -48.58 -6.25 2.12
N GLU A 81 -47.56 -5.89 1.35
CA GLU A 81 -47.53 -4.63 0.59
C GLU A 81 -48.65 -4.51 -0.45
N GLU A 82 -48.92 -5.59 -1.19
CA GLU A 82 -50.08 -5.67 -2.09
C GLU A 82 -51.38 -5.46 -1.30
N HIS A 83 -51.55 -6.13 -0.16
CA HIS A 83 -52.73 -5.99 0.70
C HIS A 83 -52.91 -4.57 1.26
N LEU A 84 -51.83 -3.87 1.60
CA LEU A 84 -51.89 -2.48 2.10
C LEU A 84 -52.40 -1.52 1.02
N GLY A 85 -52.18 -1.82 -0.26
CA GLY A 85 -52.77 -1.07 -1.38
C GLY A 85 -54.29 -1.19 -1.46
N ASP A 86 -54.84 -2.35 -1.09
CA ASP A 86 -56.26 -2.67 -1.21
C ASP A 86 -57.07 -2.43 0.07
N CYS A 87 -56.42 -2.36 1.25
CA CYS A 87 -57.10 -2.25 2.54
C CYS A 87 -56.63 -1.04 3.37
N GLY A 88 -57.39 0.05 3.32
CA GLY A 88 -57.08 1.28 4.06
C GLY A 88 -56.98 1.11 5.59
N LEU A 89 -57.77 0.21 6.19
CA LEU A 89 -57.69 -0.07 7.64
C LEU A 89 -56.37 -0.73 8.04
N CYS A 90 -55.85 -1.64 7.21
CA CYS A 90 -54.56 -2.27 7.42
C CYS A 90 -53.41 -1.32 7.10
N ALA A 91 -53.55 -0.44 6.11
CA ALA A 91 -52.57 0.63 5.82
C ALA A 91 -52.43 1.61 7.00
N ASP A 92 -53.55 2.04 7.58
CA ASP A 92 -53.55 2.91 8.76
C ASP A 92 -52.90 2.24 9.97
N GLU A 93 -53.18 0.95 10.19
CA GLU A 93 -52.56 0.18 11.26
C GLU A 93 -51.07 -0.04 11.03
N ALA A 94 -50.67 -0.37 9.80
CA ALA A 94 -49.27 -0.53 9.41
C ALA A 94 -48.47 0.77 9.61
N ARG A 95 -49.06 1.92 9.28
CA ARG A 95 -48.45 3.24 9.56
C ARG A 95 -48.28 3.49 11.05
N ARG A 96 -49.30 3.23 11.87
CA ARG A 96 -49.21 3.36 13.34
C ARG A 96 -48.14 2.44 13.93
N LEU A 97 -48.04 1.20 13.44
CA LEU A 97 -47.03 0.25 13.89
C LEU A 97 -45.63 0.70 13.51
N ARG A 98 -45.40 1.23 12.29
CA ARG A 98 -44.10 1.81 11.91
C ARG A 98 -43.73 3.04 12.73
N GLU A 99 -44.68 3.92 13.02
CA GLU A 99 -44.48 5.05 13.95
C GLU A 99 -44.06 4.56 15.34
N ALA A 100 -44.72 3.51 15.87
CA ALA A 100 -44.38 2.91 17.15
C ALA A 100 -42.99 2.23 17.14
N VAL A 101 -42.63 1.53 16.07
CA VAL A 101 -41.28 0.95 15.89
C VAL A 101 -40.21 2.04 15.89
N GLY A 102 -40.47 3.17 15.24
CA GLY A 102 -39.58 4.34 15.26
C GLY A 102 -39.35 4.94 16.65
N LEU A 103 -40.27 4.73 17.60
CA LEU A 103 -40.10 5.13 19.01
C LEU A 103 -39.34 4.09 19.85
N LEU A 104 -39.30 2.84 19.42
CA LEU A 104 -38.60 1.74 20.08
C LEU A 104 -37.14 1.63 19.64
N HIS A 105 -36.82 2.11 18.44
CA HIS A 105 -35.45 2.12 17.93
C HIS A 105 -34.70 3.36 18.45
N PRO A 106 -33.56 3.22 19.13
CA PRO A 106 -32.66 4.35 19.30
C PRO A 106 -32.25 4.85 17.91
N ALA A 107 -32.10 6.17 17.76
CA ALA A 107 -31.59 6.75 16.52
C ALA A 107 -30.19 6.19 16.25
N GLU A 108 -30.10 5.26 15.29
CA GLU A 108 -28.82 4.72 14.85
C GLU A 108 -28.16 5.74 13.91
N SER A 109 -26.84 5.87 14.01
CA SER A 109 -26.10 6.69 13.05
C SER A 109 -26.24 6.08 11.66
N LEU A 110 -26.47 6.93 10.65
CA LEU A 110 -26.39 6.54 9.24
C LEU A 110 -24.94 6.41 8.76
N ASP A 111 -23.96 6.74 9.62
CA ASP A 111 -22.55 6.58 9.32
C ASP A 111 -22.23 5.09 9.21
N LEU A 112 -21.70 4.71 8.05
CA LEU A 112 -21.17 3.37 7.86
C LEU A 112 -19.95 3.19 8.77
N ALA A 113 -19.84 2.01 9.39
CA ALA A 113 -18.62 1.66 10.11
C ALA A 113 -17.41 1.86 9.18
N PRO A 114 -16.33 2.55 9.59
CA PRO A 114 -15.16 2.77 8.74
C PRO A 114 -14.56 1.47 8.16
N SER A 115 -14.70 0.36 8.90
CA SER A 115 -14.25 -0.97 8.48
C SER A 115 -15.18 -1.69 7.50
N LEU A 116 -16.40 -1.19 7.25
CA LEU A 116 -17.37 -1.86 6.39
C LEU A 116 -16.85 -2.04 4.97
N ARG A 117 -16.24 -0.99 4.39
CA ARG A 117 -15.67 -1.05 3.05
C ARG A 117 -14.60 -2.15 2.96
N ALA A 118 -13.67 -2.17 3.91
CA ALA A 118 -12.60 -3.17 3.96
C ALA A 118 -13.18 -4.59 4.05
N ARG A 119 -14.12 -4.83 4.96
CA ARG A 119 -14.81 -6.13 5.13
C ARG A 119 -15.59 -6.57 3.89
N VAL A 120 -16.25 -5.64 3.21
CA VAL A 120 -16.99 -5.95 1.97
C VAL A 120 -16.03 -6.32 0.85
N LEU A 121 -14.93 -5.58 0.69
CA LEU A 121 -13.91 -5.88 -0.32
C LEU A 121 -13.22 -7.21 -0.03
N GLU A 122 -12.86 -7.47 1.23
CA GLU A 122 -12.31 -8.75 1.68
C GLU A 122 -13.26 -9.91 1.34
N GLY A 123 -14.53 -9.83 1.73
CA GLY A 123 -15.51 -10.88 1.39
C GLY A 123 -15.75 -11.01 -0.13
N CYS A 124 -15.59 -9.94 -0.91
CA CYS A 124 -15.62 -10.02 -2.37
C CYS A 124 -14.40 -10.74 -2.94
N LEU A 125 -13.20 -10.48 -2.41
CA LEU A 125 -11.95 -11.12 -2.83
C LEU A 125 -11.88 -12.58 -2.39
N GLU A 126 -12.41 -12.95 -1.22
CA GLU A 126 -12.56 -14.34 -0.79
C GLU A 126 -13.46 -15.14 -1.75
N ARG A 127 -14.58 -14.55 -2.17
CA ARG A 127 -15.49 -15.18 -3.14
C ARG A 127 -14.90 -15.26 -4.55
N ARG A 128 -14.09 -14.28 -4.93
CA ARG A 128 -13.47 -14.18 -6.25
C ARG A 128 -12.01 -13.77 -6.11
N PRO A 129 -11.10 -14.72 -5.82
CA PRO A 129 -9.70 -14.41 -5.65
C PRO A 129 -9.08 -13.89 -6.95
N PRO A 130 -8.08 -12.99 -6.88
CA PRO A 130 -7.35 -12.55 -8.05
C PRO A 130 -6.67 -13.74 -8.70
N ARG A 131 -6.74 -13.84 -10.03
CA ARG A 131 -6.08 -14.92 -10.79
C ARG A 131 -4.56 -14.93 -10.59
N ILE A 132 -3.98 -13.75 -10.38
CA ILE A 132 -2.57 -13.53 -10.12
C ILE A 132 -2.53 -12.56 -8.94
N PRO A 133 -2.28 -13.05 -7.72
CA PRO A 133 -2.19 -12.18 -6.55
C PRO A 133 -0.88 -11.39 -6.57
N VAL A 134 -0.93 -10.18 -6.02
CA VAL A 134 0.27 -9.42 -5.66
C VAL A 134 0.94 -10.12 -4.48
N PRO A 135 2.28 -10.32 -4.48
CA PRO A 135 2.98 -10.89 -3.33
C PRO A 135 2.79 -10.00 -2.10
N GLU A 136 2.64 -10.60 -0.92
CA GLU A 136 2.38 -9.87 0.34
C GLU A 136 3.40 -8.74 0.57
N TRP A 137 4.70 -9.02 0.39
CA TRP A 137 5.79 -8.05 0.53
C TRP A 137 5.79 -6.92 -0.51
N ALA A 138 5.03 -7.04 -1.59
CA ALA A 138 4.86 -5.99 -2.60
C ALA A 138 3.54 -5.22 -2.45
N THR A 139 2.64 -5.66 -1.56
CA THR A 139 1.33 -5.04 -1.33
C THR A 139 1.45 -3.58 -0.85
N PRO A 140 2.37 -3.23 0.08
CA PRO A 140 2.55 -1.84 0.48
C PRO A 140 2.93 -0.92 -0.69
N TYR A 141 3.77 -1.39 -1.62
CA TYR A 141 4.17 -0.61 -2.78
C TYR A 141 3.00 -0.38 -3.75
N ASP A 142 2.21 -1.41 -4.03
CA ASP A 142 1.00 -1.29 -4.86
C ASP A 142 -0.01 -0.31 -4.23
N ALA A 143 -0.23 -0.41 -2.91
CA ALA A 143 -1.13 0.46 -2.19
C ALA A 143 -0.68 1.94 -2.23
N GLU A 144 0.57 2.23 -1.85
CA GLU A 144 1.05 3.62 -1.76
C GLU A 144 1.20 4.29 -3.12
N THR A 145 1.61 3.55 -4.16
CA THR A 145 1.65 4.10 -5.53
C THR A 145 0.24 4.37 -6.07
N ALA A 146 -0.75 3.52 -5.77
CA ALA A 146 -2.14 3.77 -6.14
C ALA A 146 -2.74 4.98 -5.40
N ARG A 147 -2.43 5.15 -4.11
CA ARG A 147 -2.88 6.31 -3.32
C ARG A 147 -2.27 7.61 -3.84
N LEU A 148 -0.97 7.62 -4.15
CA LEU A 148 -0.33 8.78 -4.76
C LEU A 148 -0.90 9.07 -6.16
N ASP A 149 -1.12 8.06 -7.01
CA ASP A 149 -1.71 8.29 -8.34
C ASP A 149 -3.14 8.86 -8.25
N ALA A 150 -3.92 8.46 -7.23
CA ALA A 150 -5.23 9.03 -6.96
C ALA A 150 -5.14 10.52 -6.59
N LEU A 151 -4.20 10.91 -5.73
CA LEU A 151 -3.94 12.32 -5.41
C LEU A 151 -3.56 13.11 -6.68
N LEU A 152 -2.64 12.59 -7.48
CA LEU A 152 -2.15 13.23 -8.70
C LEU A 152 -3.21 13.31 -9.81
N GLN A 153 -4.27 12.50 -9.73
CA GLN A 153 -5.33 12.50 -10.74
C GLN A 153 -6.10 13.82 -10.76
N ASP A 154 -6.27 14.44 -9.61
CA ASP A 154 -7.09 15.65 -9.43
C ASP A 154 -6.30 16.94 -9.68
N PHE A 155 -4.99 16.85 -9.90
CA PHE A 155 -4.14 18.03 -10.09
C PHE A 155 -4.36 18.70 -11.45
N GLY A 156 -4.44 20.03 -11.46
CA GLY A 156 -4.28 20.87 -12.63
C GLY A 156 -2.81 21.17 -12.91
N ASP A 157 -2.52 21.95 -13.96
CA ASP A 157 -1.13 22.23 -14.38
C ASP A 157 -0.34 23.05 -13.35
N ALA A 158 -1.01 23.87 -12.54
CA ALA A 158 -0.35 24.73 -11.55
C ALA A 158 0.19 23.90 -10.37
N GLU A 159 -0.56 22.91 -9.91
CA GLU A 159 -0.20 22.04 -8.79
C GLU A 159 1.08 21.25 -9.08
N TRP A 160 1.33 20.85 -10.33
CA TRP A 160 2.59 20.20 -10.75
C TRP A 160 3.84 21.05 -10.52
N HIS A 161 3.67 22.37 -10.42
CA HIS A 161 4.74 23.34 -10.17
C HIS A 161 4.73 23.88 -8.73
N ALA A 162 3.85 23.39 -7.86
CA ALA A 162 3.85 23.75 -6.45
C ALA A 162 5.22 23.40 -5.82
N PRO A 163 5.81 24.31 -5.03
CA PRO A 163 7.15 24.14 -4.49
C PRO A 163 7.15 23.10 -3.36
N VAL A 164 7.96 22.06 -3.52
CA VAL A 164 8.16 21.02 -2.50
C VAL A 164 9.57 21.15 -1.91
N ARG A 165 9.72 20.81 -0.64
CA ARG A 165 11.02 20.77 0.04
C ARG A 165 11.29 19.36 0.54
N LEU A 166 12.11 18.63 -0.21
CA LEU A 166 12.61 17.34 0.22
C LEU A 166 13.53 17.53 1.43
N ARG A 167 13.38 16.67 2.44
CA ARG A 167 14.13 16.69 3.70
C ARG A 167 14.78 15.32 3.91
N TRP A 168 16.01 15.31 4.41
CA TRP A 168 16.71 14.10 4.85
C TRP A 168 17.77 14.47 5.89
N PHE A 169 18.45 13.49 6.44
CA PHE A 169 19.45 13.66 7.48
C PHE A 169 20.82 13.15 7.00
N GLU A 170 21.82 14.02 7.00
CA GLU A 170 23.17 13.68 6.56
C GLU A 170 24.20 14.28 7.52
N LYS A 171 25.22 13.49 7.90
CA LYS A 171 26.34 13.94 8.77
C LYS A 171 25.87 14.62 10.07
N ASP A 172 24.84 14.06 10.70
CA ASP A 172 24.23 14.58 11.92
C ASP A 172 23.51 15.93 11.80
N GLU A 173 23.20 16.35 10.56
CA GLU A 173 22.50 17.60 10.28
C GLU A 173 21.26 17.37 9.38
N PRO A 174 20.12 18.04 9.69
CA PRO A 174 19.00 18.12 8.76
C PRO A 174 19.42 18.81 7.46
N THR A 175 19.18 18.15 6.34
CA THR A 175 19.48 18.63 5.00
C THR A 175 18.18 18.73 4.20
N SER A 176 18.14 19.66 3.23
CA SER A 176 16.95 19.80 2.39
C SER A 176 17.28 20.29 1.00
N ARG A 177 16.34 20.04 0.08
CA ARG A 177 16.39 20.55 -1.29
C ARG A 177 15.03 21.00 -1.78
N ARG A 178 15.01 22.14 -2.46
CA ARG A 178 13.81 22.66 -3.11
C ARG A 178 13.62 21.98 -4.47
N THR A 179 12.39 21.61 -4.75
CA THR A 179 11.94 21.07 -6.02
C THR A 179 10.47 21.46 -6.25
N THR A 180 9.80 20.78 -7.16
CA THR A 180 8.35 20.90 -7.41
C THR A 180 7.68 19.53 -7.28
N VAL A 181 6.35 19.48 -7.22
CA VAL A 181 5.59 18.21 -7.31
C VAL A 181 6.07 17.34 -8.47
N ALA A 182 6.20 17.91 -9.68
CA ALA A 182 6.71 17.16 -10.83
C ALA A 182 8.16 16.69 -10.62
N GLY A 183 8.98 17.48 -9.91
CA GLY A 183 10.32 17.09 -9.53
C GLY A 183 10.35 15.90 -8.56
N VAL A 184 9.41 15.83 -7.60
CA VAL A 184 9.26 14.69 -6.68
C VAL A 184 8.85 13.42 -7.44
N ILE A 185 7.90 13.51 -8.36
CA ILE A 185 7.51 12.35 -9.19
C ILE A 185 8.66 11.91 -10.09
N ALA A 186 9.44 12.84 -10.63
CA ALA A 186 10.67 12.52 -11.37
C ALA A 186 11.71 11.83 -10.48
N HIS A 187 11.86 12.25 -9.21
CA HIS A 187 12.71 11.57 -8.25
C HIS A 187 12.24 10.12 -8.03
N LEU A 188 10.98 9.89 -7.68
CA LEU A 188 10.41 8.55 -7.50
C LEU A 188 10.64 7.66 -8.73
N LEU A 189 10.31 8.15 -9.93
CA LEU A 189 10.55 7.48 -11.21
C LEU A 189 12.01 7.03 -11.36
N THR A 190 12.96 7.92 -11.09
CA THR A 190 14.38 7.61 -11.30
C THR A 190 14.90 6.57 -10.31
N VAL A 191 14.43 6.61 -9.06
CA VAL A 191 14.91 5.70 -8.00
C VAL A 191 14.21 4.34 -8.09
N ASP A 192 12.91 4.29 -8.40
CA ASP A 192 12.18 3.05 -8.70
C ASP A 192 12.79 2.32 -9.91
N GLY A 193 13.46 3.06 -10.79
CA GLY A 193 14.29 2.53 -11.88
C GLY A 193 15.38 1.54 -11.43
N LEU A 194 15.90 1.64 -10.20
CA LEU A 194 16.85 0.66 -9.65
C LEU A 194 16.21 -0.73 -9.53
N VAL A 195 14.95 -0.77 -9.07
CA VAL A 195 14.17 -2.01 -8.97
C VAL A 195 13.80 -2.52 -10.38
N ALA A 196 13.43 -1.61 -11.29
CA ALA A 196 13.11 -1.95 -12.67
C ALA A 196 14.28 -2.66 -13.36
N ILE A 197 15.49 -2.10 -13.27
CA ILE A 197 16.71 -2.69 -13.83
C ILE A 197 16.99 -4.06 -13.21
N ALA A 198 16.89 -4.19 -11.88
CA ALA A 198 17.11 -5.47 -11.22
C ALA A 198 16.14 -6.55 -11.72
N LEU A 199 14.88 -6.18 -11.99
CA LEU A 199 13.86 -7.06 -12.56
C LEU A 199 14.04 -7.36 -14.05
N GLY A 200 14.98 -6.70 -14.73
CA GLY A 200 15.22 -6.81 -16.17
C GLY A 200 14.27 -5.99 -17.03
N LEU A 201 13.64 -4.97 -16.46
CA LEU A 201 12.84 -3.98 -17.19
C LEU A 201 13.74 -2.85 -17.71
N GLU A 202 13.20 -2.03 -18.62
CA GLU A 202 13.89 -0.86 -19.14
C GLU A 202 14.15 0.19 -18.04
N ASP A 203 15.28 0.88 -18.11
CA ASP A 203 15.58 2.01 -17.20
C ASP A 203 14.74 3.23 -17.64
N PRO A 204 13.88 3.80 -16.77
CA PRO A 204 13.09 4.99 -17.09
C PRO A 204 13.94 6.24 -17.41
N MET A 205 15.23 6.24 -17.06
CA MET A 205 16.15 7.34 -17.39
C MET A 205 16.54 7.37 -18.88
N GLY A 206 16.25 6.31 -19.65
CA GLY A 206 16.56 6.24 -21.07
C GLY A 206 18.05 6.42 -21.34
N GLU A 207 18.41 7.44 -22.13
CA GLU A 207 19.81 7.77 -22.45
C GLU A 207 20.53 8.55 -21.35
N VAL A 208 19.81 9.05 -20.33
CA VAL A 208 20.42 9.81 -19.24
C VAL A 208 21.20 8.87 -18.34
N THR A 209 22.49 9.12 -18.19
CA THR A 209 23.39 8.33 -17.33
C THR A 209 23.73 9.08 -16.06
N ALA A 210 23.76 8.35 -14.94
CA ALA A 210 24.25 8.85 -13.66
C ALA A 210 25.68 8.34 -13.42
N ASP A 211 26.51 9.16 -12.79
CA ASP A 211 27.90 8.80 -12.47
C ASP A 211 27.99 7.59 -11.51
N ARG A 212 26.96 7.42 -10.67
CA ARG A 212 26.83 6.31 -9.73
C ARG A 212 25.37 5.83 -9.68
N PRO A 213 25.11 4.53 -9.46
CA PRO A 213 23.76 3.98 -9.34
C PRO A 213 23.15 4.23 -7.95
N THR A 214 23.34 5.43 -7.39
CA THR A 214 22.75 5.83 -6.10
C THR A 214 21.48 6.65 -6.33
N PRO A 215 20.47 6.59 -5.45
CA PRO A 215 19.23 7.36 -5.56
C PRO A 215 19.46 8.86 -5.84
N ALA A 216 20.29 9.51 -5.00
CA ALA A 216 20.70 10.89 -5.17
C ALA A 216 21.31 11.18 -6.55
N ALA A 217 22.33 10.41 -6.99
CA ALA A 217 23.00 10.65 -8.27
C ALA A 217 22.08 10.45 -9.49
N ARG A 218 21.16 9.48 -9.43
CA ARG A 218 20.17 9.23 -10.49
C ARG A 218 19.18 10.39 -10.61
N THR A 219 18.62 10.81 -9.48
CA THR A 219 17.72 11.97 -9.39
C THR A 219 18.40 13.21 -9.95
N ASP A 220 19.65 13.45 -9.54
CA ASP A 220 20.45 14.58 -9.97
C ASP A 220 20.74 14.59 -11.47
N ALA A 221 21.14 13.45 -12.03
CA ALA A 221 21.41 13.32 -13.45
C ALA A 221 20.14 13.60 -14.27
N TYR A 222 19.00 13.04 -13.84
CA TYR A 222 17.72 13.24 -14.51
C TYR A 222 17.25 14.71 -14.48
N TRP A 223 17.33 15.36 -13.31
CA TRP A 223 17.00 16.77 -13.19
C TRP A 223 17.94 17.67 -13.99
N ARG A 224 19.24 17.36 -14.07
CA ARG A 224 20.21 18.12 -14.88
C ARG A 224 20.04 17.92 -16.38
N ALA A 225 19.60 16.75 -16.83
CA ALA A 225 19.41 16.45 -18.25
C ALA A 225 18.21 17.20 -18.85
N SER A 226 17.27 17.64 -18.02
CA SER A 226 16.07 18.34 -18.47
C SER A 226 16.36 19.83 -18.72
N HIS A 227 16.11 20.32 -19.94
CA HIS A 227 16.27 21.75 -20.27
C HIS A 227 15.24 22.65 -19.57
N PHE A 228 14.06 22.10 -19.27
CA PHE A 228 13.00 22.73 -18.51
C PHE A 228 12.72 21.92 -17.24
N PRO A 229 12.20 22.54 -16.16
CA PRO A 229 11.73 21.79 -15.01
C PRO A 229 10.72 20.70 -15.41
N PRO A 230 10.72 19.54 -14.72
CA PRO A 230 9.69 18.53 -14.91
C PRO A 230 8.27 19.13 -14.84
N THR A 231 7.37 18.57 -15.64
CA THR A 231 5.94 18.96 -15.71
C THR A 231 5.06 17.73 -15.47
N ARG A 232 3.74 17.89 -15.56
CA ARG A 232 2.76 16.77 -15.57
C ARG A 232 3.15 15.58 -16.45
N ALA A 233 3.94 15.79 -17.50
CA ALA A 233 4.39 14.75 -18.41
C ALA A 233 5.10 13.57 -17.69
N VAL A 234 5.68 13.77 -16.51
CA VAL A 234 6.33 12.69 -15.74
C VAL A 234 5.37 11.67 -15.15
N ARG A 235 4.07 12.01 -15.01
CA ARG A 235 3.08 11.12 -14.40
C ARG A 235 2.88 9.83 -15.18
N ALA A 236 2.78 9.91 -16.50
CA ALA A 236 2.48 8.74 -17.32
C ALA A 236 3.62 7.70 -17.29
N PRO A 237 4.89 8.06 -17.50
CA PRO A 237 6.02 7.13 -17.34
C PRO A 237 6.13 6.55 -15.94
N TRP A 238 5.94 7.38 -14.90
CA TRP A 238 5.94 6.91 -13.51
C TRP A 238 4.85 5.87 -13.27
N ARG A 239 3.61 6.16 -13.65
CA ARG A 239 2.48 5.25 -13.49
C ARG A 239 2.64 3.95 -14.29
N GLU A 240 3.21 4.03 -15.48
CA GLU A 240 3.51 2.84 -16.28
C GLU A 240 4.56 1.96 -15.61
N GLN A 241 5.61 2.58 -15.06
CA GLN A 241 6.65 1.87 -14.32
C GLN A 241 6.11 1.20 -13.06
N THR A 242 5.32 1.89 -12.22
CA THR A 242 4.77 1.31 -10.98
C THR A 242 3.94 0.06 -11.29
N HIS A 243 3.08 0.13 -12.32
CA HIS A 243 2.33 -1.02 -12.80
C HIS A 243 3.20 -2.13 -13.37
N ALA A 244 4.26 -1.80 -14.12
CA ALA A 244 5.17 -2.80 -14.66
C ALA A 244 5.92 -3.55 -13.56
N LEU A 245 6.35 -2.85 -12.51
CA LEU A 245 6.99 -3.42 -11.32
C LEU A 245 6.05 -4.39 -10.60
N VAL A 246 4.84 -3.95 -10.21
CA VAL A 246 3.83 -4.78 -9.53
C VAL A 246 3.48 -6.01 -10.37
N ARG A 247 3.23 -5.81 -11.68
CA ARG A 247 2.94 -6.91 -12.60
C ARG A 247 4.07 -7.93 -12.62
N THR A 248 5.31 -7.48 -12.76
CA THR A 248 6.48 -8.35 -12.89
C THR A 248 6.71 -9.18 -11.62
N VAL A 249 6.60 -8.57 -10.43
CA VAL A 249 6.73 -9.31 -9.17
C VAL A 249 5.57 -10.28 -8.95
N SER A 250 4.37 -9.96 -9.42
CA SER A 250 3.20 -10.84 -9.30
C SER A 250 3.31 -12.11 -10.15
N PHE A 251 3.88 -12.00 -11.36
CA PHE A 251 4.14 -13.18 -12.20
C PHE A 251 5.35 -14.01 -11.75
N THR A 252 6.25 -13.43 -10.96
CA THR A 252 7.50 -14.09 -10.52
C THR A 252 7.49 -14.54 -9.07
N GLY A 253 6.53 -14.07 -8.26
CA GLY A 253 6.39 -14.39 -6.83
C GLY A 253 5.54 -15.63 -6.51
N GLY A 254 4.83 -16.20 -7.49
CA GLY A 254 3.89 -17.32 -7.29
C GLY A 254 4.48 -18.74 -7.31
N GLY A 255 5.81 -18.90 -7.34
CA GLY A 255 6.46 -20.21 -7.29
C GLY A 255 6.52 -20.75 -5.86
N GLY A 256 5.60 -21.66 -5.52
CA GLY A 256 5.50 -22.29 -4.21
C GLY A 256 6.77 -23.02 -3.75
N ASP A 257 6.92 -23.01 -2.42
CA ASP A 257 7.66 -23.94 -1.55
C ASP A 257 8.84 -24.70 -2.19
N GLY A 258 10.04 -24.10 -2.14
CA GLY A 258 11.25 -24.76 -2.59
C GLY A 258 12.41 -23.83 -2.93
N GLY A 259 12.95 -23.11 -1.93
CA GLY A 259 14.34 -22.63 -1.95
C GLY A 259 14.75 -21.67 -3.08
N GLY A 260 14.40 -20.39 -2.94
CA GLY A 260 15.04 -19.29 -3.69
C GLY A 260 14.10 -18.48 -4.59
N GLY A 261 12.98 -17.98 -4.04
CA GLY A 261 12.09 -17.06 -4.77
C GLY A 261 12.79 -15.75 -5.17
N ARG A 262 12.30 -15.12 -6.25
CA ARG A 262 12.82 -13.83 -6.76
C ARG A 262 12.81 -12.70 -5.72
N GLY A 263 12.05 -12.81 -4.63
CA GLY A 263 12.12 -11.86 -3.51
C GLY A 263 13.52 -11.72 -2.90
N LYS A 264 14.43 -12.69 -3.10
CA LYS A 264 15.83 -12.62 -2.65
C LYS A 264 16.80 -12.01 -3.68
N LEU A 265 16.32 -11.63 -4.85
CA LEU A 265 17.13 -10.99 -5.88
C LEU A 265 17.76 -9.70 -5.31
N SER A 266 19.06 -9.51 -5.49
CA SER A 266 19.74 -8.32 -4.99
C SER A 266 19.41 -7.10 -5.85
N VAL A 267 19.02 -6.01 -5.20
CA VAL A 267 18.77 -4.70 -5.81
C VAL A 267 19.86 -3.73 -5.33
N PRO A 268 20.79 -3.31 -6.21
CA PRO A 268 21.86 -2.41 -5.84
C PRO A 268 21.38 -0.95 -5.72
N TYR A 269 21.70 -0.31 -4.59
CA TYR A 269 21.49 1.12 -4.32
C TYR A 269 22.79 1.93 -4.40
N GLY A 270 23.84 1.33 -4.96
CA GLY A 270 25.18 1.89 -5.05
C GLY A 270 26.02 1.60 -3.82
N ASP A 271 25.73 2.23 -2.69
CA ASP A 271 26.52 2.06 -1.45
C ASP A 271 26.12 0.83 -0.62
N PHE A 272 24.94 0.28 -0.89
CA PHE A 272 24.39 -0.92 -0.27
C PHE A 272 23.50 -1.66 -1.27
N GLU A 273 23.03 -2.84 -0.88
CA GLU A 273 22.08 -3.63 -1.65
C GLU A 273 20.95 -4.10 -0.71
N LEU A 274 19.74 -4.20 -1.26
CA LEU A 274 18.59 -4.78 -0.58
C LEU A 274 18.09 -6.00 -1.35
N PRO A 275 17.62 -7.06 -0.69
CA PRO A 275 16.84 -8.08 -1.39
C PRO A 275 15.55 -7.45 -1.91
N LEU A 276 15.05 -7.91 -3.06
CA LEU A 276 13.92 -7.32 -3.77
C LEU A 276 12.69 -7.08 -2.88
N HIS A 277 12.39 -7.98 -1.95
CA HIS A 277 11.28 -7.79 -1.02
C HIS A 277 11.46 -6.57 -0.10
N ASP A 278 12.65 -6.39 0.47
CA ASP A 278 12.97 -5.21 1.27
C ASP A 278 13.08 -3.95 0.38
N ALA A 279 13.57 -4.10 -0.86
CA ALA A 279 13.61 -2.99 -1.81
C ALA A 279 12.20 -2.47 -2.14
N MET A 280 11.20 -3.34 -2.33
CA MET A 280 9.82 -2.90 -2.55
C MET A 280 9.22 -2.22 -1.33
N LEU A 281 9.51 -2.71 -0.13
CA LEU A 281 9.08 -2.06 1.12
C LEU A 281 9.74 -0.68 1.30
N ASP A 282 11.03 -0.56 0.97
CA ASP A 282 11.73 0.71 0.92
C ASP A 282 11.08 1.67 -0.08
N ARG A 283 10.80 1.21 -1.31
CA ARG A 283 10.11 2.06 -2.30
C ARG A 283 8.71 2.46 -1.86
N ALA A 284 7.98 1.61 -1.15
CA ALA A 284 6.67 1.93 -0.60
C ALA A 284 6.75 3.02 0.47
N PHE A 285 7.75 2.93 1.38
CA PHE A 285 8.03 3.95 2.38
C PHE A 285 8.35 5.30 1.72
N GLU A 286 9.27 5.32 0.76
CA GLU A 286 9.67 6.53 0.03
C GLU A 286 8.49 7.14 -0.76
N CYS A 287 7.64 6.30 -1.37
CA CYS A 287 6.43 6.75 -2.07
C CYS A 287 5.46 7.44 -1.12
N TRP A 288 5.22 6.88 0.06
CA TRP A 288 4.33 7.47 1.06
C TRP A 288 4.88 8.79 1.61
N VAL A 289 6.15 8.82 2.04
CA VAL A 289 6.79 10.04 2.56
C VAL A 289 6.72 11.17 1.54
N HIS A 290 7.00 10.88 0.28
CA HIS A 290 6.93 11.88 -0.78
C HIS A 290 5.51 12.25 -1.20
N ALA A 291 4.53 11.36 -0.99
CA ALA A 291 3.13 11.72 -1.12
C ALA A 291 2.70 12.71 -0.03
N GLU A 292 3.21 12.56 1.21
CA GLU A 292 3.01 13.55 2.28
C GLU A 292 3.68 14.89 1.93
N ASP A 293 4.92 14.90 1.42
CA ASP A 293 5.59 16.11 0.94
C ASP A 293 4.76 16.86 -0.12
N ILE A 294 4.17 16.11 -1.06
CA ILE A 294 3.32 16.66 -2.12
C ILE A 294 2.03 17.20 -1.53
N ALA A 295 1.37 16.42 -0.66
CA ALA A 295 0.11 16.81 -0.03
C ALA A 295 0.26 18.06 0.85
N GLU A 296 1.37 18.18 1.61
CA GLU A 296 1.74 19.39 2.36
C GLU A 296 1.87 20.59 1.42
N ALA A 297 2.51 20.42 0.26
CA ALA A 297 2.75 21.52 -0.68
C ALA A 297 1.49 22.04 -1.40
N VAL A 298 0.41 21.25 -1.43
CA VAL A 298 -0.87 21.62 -2.05
C VAL A 298 -2.03 21.72 -1.04
N ASP A 299 -1.73 21.73 0.26
CA ASP A 299 -2.72 21.80 1.35
C ASP A 299 -3.80 20.69 1.27
N TYR A 300 -3.40 19.47 0.90
CA TYR A 300 -4.29 18.31 0.77
C TYR A 300 -4.22 17.39 2.01
N PRO A 301 -5.36 16.91 2.55
CA PRO A 301 -5.36 15.96 3.65
C PRO A 301 -4.89 14.58 3.18
N TYR A 302 -3.78 14.08 3.72
CA TYR A 302 -3.24 12.77 3.38
C TYR A 302 -3.02 11.93 4.64
N GLU A 303 -3.74 10.82 4.75
CA GLU A 303 -3.69 9.94 5.91
C GLU A 303 -2.45 9.04 5.92
N PRO A 304 -2.05 8.46 7.06
CA PRO A 304 -1.00 7.44 7.11
C PRO A 304 -1.38 6.14 6.34
N PRO A 305 -0.41 5.26 6.03
CA PRO A 305 -0.65 3.92 5.49
C PRO A 305 -1.53 3.07 6.39
N SER A 306 -2.02 1.96 5.84
CA SER A 306 -2.72 0.97 6.65
C SER A 306 -1.80 0.46 7.77
N GLY A 307 -2.36 0.04 8.90
CA GLY A 307 -1.58 -0.45 10.02
C GLY A 307 -0.63 -1.61 9.66
N SER A 308 -1.10 -2.54 8.80
CA SER A 308 -0.28 -3.64 8.31
C SER A 308 0.88 -3.18 7.42
N ASP A 309 0.65 -2.19 6.55
CA ASP A 309 1.71 -1.68 5.67
C ASP A 309 2.73 -0.89 6.48
N LEU A 310 2.25 -0.04 7.41
CA LEU A 310 3.09 0.71 8.33
C LEU A 310 3.97 -0.22 9.19
N HIS A 311 3.40 -1.30 9.74
CA HIS A 311 4.16 -2.29 10.50
C HIS A 311 5.29 -2.93 9.68
N GLN A 312 5.04 -3.24 8.39
CA GLN A 312 6.07 -3.79 7.51
C GLN A 312 7.21 -2.78 7.23
N MET A 313 6.87 -1.51 6.99
CA MET A 313 7.85 -0.44 6.77
C MET A 313 8.69 -0.17 8.02
N VAL A 314 8.05 -0.06 9.18
CA VAL A 314 8.71 0.06 10.49
C VAL A 314 9.62 -1.13 10.74
N GLY A 315 9.14 -2.34 10.47
CA GLY A 315 9.90 -3.57 10.61
C GLY A 315 11.15 -3.60 9.74
N LEU A 316 11.09 -3.08 8.49
CA LEU A 316 12.28 -2.93 7.64
C LEU A 316 13.29 -1.96 8.28
N ALA A 317 12.85 -0.75 8.63
CA ALA A 317 13.72 0.25 9.25
C ALA A 317 14.39 -0.28 10.53
N ALA A 318 13.64 -0.96 11.41
CA ALA A 318 14.16 -1.61 12.60
C ALA A 318 15.23 -2.67 12.29
N ARG A 319 15.03 -3.51 11.26
CA ARG A 319 16.04 -4.49 10.80
C ARG A 319 17.31 -3.83 10.25
N MET A 320 17.22 -2.63 9.70
CA MET A 320 18.37 -1.90 9.14
C MET A 320 19.21 -1.20 10.21
N LEU A 321 18.62 -0.85 11.37
CA LEU A 321 19.31 -0.07 12.43
C LEU A 321 20.67 -0.66 12.87
N PRO A 322 20.85 -1.97 13.10
CA PRO A 322 22.16 -2.51 13.52
C PRO A 322 23.27 -2.27 12.48
N THR A 323 22.92 -2.35 11.19
CA THR A 323 23.85 -2.07 10.09
C THR A 323 24.19 -0.58 10.03
N VAL A 324 23.20 0.30 10.19
CA VAL A 324 23.40 1.75 10.22
C VAL A 324 24.24 2.19 11.42
N LEU A 325 23.97 1.64 12.62
CA LEU A 325 24.78 1.85 13.83
C LEU A 325 26.24 1.44 13.59
N SER A 326 26.47 0.30 12.93
CA SER A 326 27.81 -0.14 12.54
C SER A 326 28.49 0.83 11.57
N ALA A 327 27.77 1.31 10.55
CA ALA A 327 28.28 2.28 9.59
C ALA A 327 28.64 3.63 10.25
N ARG A 328 27.75 4.18 11.08
CA ARG A 328 27.98 5.41 11.83
C ARG A 328 29.21 5.33 12.73
N ARG A 329 29.41 4.20 13.41
CA ARG A 329 30.62 3.96 14.23
C ARG A 329 31.90 3.93 13.39
N ARG A 330 31.87 3.28 12.22
CA ARG A 330 33.03 3.28 11.30
C ARG A 330 33.34 4.67 10.75
N ALA A 331 32.32 5.50 10.56
CA ALA A 331 32.45 6.89 10.13
C ALA A 331 32.86 7.86 11.26
N GLY A 332 32.97 7.40 12.51
CA GLY A 332 33.29 8.25 13.66
C GLY A 332 32.14 9.13 14.15
N LEU A 333 30.90 8.85 13.73
CA LEU A 333 29.68 9.60 14.08
C LEU A 333 28.96 9.05 15.32
N ALA A 334 29.60 8.14 16.06
CA ALA A 334 29.08 7.57 17.29
C ALA A 334 30.19 7.53 18.35
N ALA A 335 29.87 7.97 19.56
CA ALA A 335 30.83 8.08 20.65
C ALA A 335 31.29 6.69 21.13
N PRO A 336 32.50 6.55 21.69
CA PRO A 336 32.87 5.35 22.41
C PRO A 336 31.95 5.17 23.63
N ALA A 337 31.11 4.12 23.62
CA ALA A 337 30.22 3.82 24.74
C ALA A 337 30.93 2.93 25.79
N PRO A 338 30.92 3.30 27.09
CA PRO A 338 31.35 2.41 28.17
C PRO A 338 30.55 1.10 28.16
N GLY A 339 31.21 -0.03 28.39
CA GLY A 339 30.54 -1.35 28.42
C GLY A 339 30.23 -1.95 27.04
N ARG A 340 30.54 -1.24 25.95
CA ARG A 340 30.49 -1.81 24.59
C ARG A 340 31.46 -2.98 24.47
N HIS A 341 30.96 -4.11 23.99
CA HIS A 341 31.78 -5.27 23.67
C HIS A 341 31.19 -5.99 22.44
N LEU A 342 32.07 -6.61 21.65
CA LEU A 342 31.62 -7.45 20.55
C LEU A 342 31.30 -8.84 21.08
N VAL A 343 30.16 -9.37 20.66
CA VAL A 343 29.76 -10.75 20.90
C VAL A 343 29.97 -11.59 19.63
N PRO A 344 30.17 -12.91 19.74
CA PRO A 344 30.16 -13.79 18.57
C PRO A 344 28.88 -13.63 17.75
N ALA A 345 28.96 -13.91 16.45
CA ALA A 345 27.78 -13.84 15.58
C ALA A 345 26.70 -14.83 16.05
N GLY A 346 25.45 -14.37 16.14
CA GLY A 346 24.32 -15.15 16.64
C GLY A 346 24.14 -15.13 18.16
N GLU A 347 25.10 -14.58 18.92
CA GLU A 347 24.99 -14.46 20.37
C GLU A 347 24.21 -13.18 20.78
N PRO A 348 23.54 -13.20 21.94
CA PRO A 348 22.83 -12.03 22.45
C PRO A 348 23.81 -10.91 22.83
N GLY A 349 23.48 -9.67 22.47
CA GLY A 349 24.26 -8.48 22.82
C GLY A 349 23.43 -7.40 23.51
N ARG A 350 24.10 -6.33 23.97
CA ARG A 350 23.42 -5.13 24.47
C ARG A 350 22.38 -4.66 23.46
N SER A 351 21.15 -4.51 23.94
CA SER A 351 19.98 -4.27 23.10
C SER A 351 19.22 -3.04 23.55
N LEU A 352 18.66 -2.31 22.60
CA LEU A 352 17.63 -1.31 22.84
C LEU A 352 16.28 -1.88 22.45
N ARG A 353 15.28 -1.78 23.34
CA ARG A 353 13.89 -2.06 22.99
C ARG A 353 13.32 -0.86 22.26
N LEU A 354 12.83 -1.07 21.05
CA LEU A 354 12.07 -0.11 20.27
C LEU A 354 10.61 -0.56 20.30
N GLU A 355 9.76 0.20 20.99
CA GLU A 355 8.32 0.00 21.04
C GLU A 355 7.66 1.02 20.12
N ILE A 356 6.83 0.54 19.20
CA ILE A 356 6.04 1.38 18.31
C ILE A 356 4.58 1.22 18.69
N GLU A 357 3.94 2.35 18.99
CA GLU A 357 2.54 2.43 19.37
C GLU A 357 1.65 2.62 18.12
N GLY A 358 0.33 2.42 18.27
CA GLY A 358 -0.65 2.70 17.22
C GLY A 358 -0.90 1.54 16.25
N SER A 359 -1.51 1.85 15.10
CA SER A 359 -2.05 0.87 14.14
C SER A 359 -0.98 0.03 13.43
N GLY A 360 0.25 0.52 13.34
CA GLY A 360 1.43 -0.20 12.83
C GLY A 360 2.39 -0.68 13.93
N GLY A 361 1.91 -0.74 15.17
CA GLY A 361 2.73 -0.97 16.35
C GLY A 361 3.43 -2.34 16.40
N GLY A 362 4.37 -2.45 17.32
CA GLY A 362 5.18 -3.65 17.52
C GLY A 362 6.36 -3.40 18.44
N GLU A 363 7.13 -4.45 18.72
CA GLU A 363 8.33 -4.36 19.55
C GLU A 363 9.51 -5.02 18.85
N TRP A 364 10.64 -4.31 18.81
CA TRP A 364 11.89 -4.79 18.24
C TRP A 364 13.03 -4.63 19.23
N LEU A 365 13.84 -5.67 19.38
CA LEU A 365 15.08 -5.62 20.15
C LEU A 365 16.24 -5.35 19.20
N ILE A 366 16.79 -4.14 19.25
CA ILE A 366 17.82 -3.65 18.35
C ILE A 366 19.20 -3.93 18.97
N PRO A 367 20.00 -4.87 18.42
CA PRO A 367 21.37 -5.07 18.88
C PRO A 367 22.23 -3.84 18.58
N LEU A 368 22.88 -3.31 19.61
CA LEU A 368 23.60 -2.03 19.54
C LEU A 368 25.05 -2.20 19.08
N ASP A 369 25.67 -3.31 19.46
CA ASP A 369 27.13 -3.43 19.43
C ASP A 369 27.66 -4.14 18.19
N SER A 370 26.87 -5.00 17.55
CA SER A 370 27.25 -5.71 16.31
C SER A 370 26.02 -5.99 15.45
N PRO A 371 26.09 -5.80 14.12
CA PRO A 371 24.98 -6.18 13.23
C PRO A 371 24.77 -7.70 13.15
N ALA A 372 25.75 -8.51 13.60
CA ALA A 372 25.64 -9.97 13.64
C ALA A 372 25.14 -10.50 15.00
N ALA A 373 24.91 -9.62 15.99
CA ALA A 373 24.36 -10.02 17.28
C ALA A 373 22.84 -10.18 17.22
N VAL A 374 22.28 -10.92 18.17
CA VAL A 374 20.83 -11.08 18.32
C VAL A 374 20.31 -10.13 19.41
N GLY A 375 19.17 -9.49 19.15
CA GLY A 375 18.49 -8.67 20.14
C GLY A 375 18.02 -9.51 21.35
N SER A 376 18.17 -8.98 22.56
CA SER A 376 17.89 -9.71 23.80
C SER A 376 17.26 -8.82 24.87
N ALA A 377 16.09 -9.24 25.37
CA ALA A 377 15.42 -8.57 26.49
C ALA A 377 16.22 -8.69 27.80
N GLU A 378 16.95 -9.80 27.99
CA GLU A 378 17.83 -9.98 29.16
C GLU A 378 19.01 -9.00 29.17
N HIS A 379 19.42 -8.52 27.99
CA HIS A 379 20.51 -7.56 27.79
C HIS A 379 19.98 -6.18 27.36
N GLU A 380 18.73 -5.87 27.70
CA GLU A 380 18.14 -4.56 27.46
C GLU A 380 18.85 -3.48 28.30
N VAL A 381 19.37 -2.45 27.64
CA VAL A 381 20.03 -1.31 28.30
C VAL A 381 19.25 -0.01 28.17
N ALA A 382 18.29 0.02 27.26
CA ALA A 382 17.46 1.19 26.97
C ALA A 382 16.15 0.79 26.29
N HIS A 383 15.15 1.63 26.46
CA HIS A 383 13.83 1.53 25.86
C HIS A 383 13.43 2.87 25.24
N VAL A 384 12.98 2.84 23.99
CA VAL A 384 12.37 3.98 23.28
C VAL A 384 10.98 3.59 22.81
N ALA A 385 10.00 4.42 23.11
CA ALA A 385 8.60 4.26 22.69
C ALA A 385 8.13 5.48 21.88
N LEU A 386 7.49 5.28 20.73
CA LEU A 386 6.91 6.35 19.91
C LEU A 386 5.82 5.84 18.96
N ASP A 387 4.99 6.73 18.44
CA ASP A 387 4.00 6.40 17.41
C ASP A 387 4.67 5.99 16.08
N GLY A 388 4.04 5.09 15.32
CA GLY A 388 4.56 4.60 14.05
C GLY A 388 4.81 5.70 13.01
N ALA A 389 3.90 6.67 12.88
CA ALA A 389 4.09 7.77 11.95
C ALA A 389 5.24 8.70 12.41
N GLU A 390 5.42 8.89 13.72
CA GLU A 390 6.54 9.66 14.27
C GLU A 390 7.89 8.97 13.99
N PHE A 391 7.97 7.65 14.17
CA PHE A 391 9.18 6.89 13.85
C PHE A 391 9.51 6.98 12.36
N CYS A 392 8.49 6.87 11.49
CA CYS A 392 8.69 7.00 10.05
C CYS A 392 9.13 8.41 9.66
N ARG A 393 8.54 9.48 10.23
CA ARG A 393 9.02 10.85 10.01
C ARG A 393 10.46 11.05 10.47
N LEU A 394 10.86 10.47 11.60
CA LEU A 394 12.25 10.45 12.05
C LEU A 394 13.13 9.74 11.03
N ALA A 395 12.75 8.52 10.61
CA ALA A 395 13.51 7.72 9.64
C ALA A 395 13.62 8.38 8.27
N ALA A 396 12.63 9.20 7.89
CA ALA A 396 12.60 10.03 6.69
C ALA A 396 13.32 11.38 6.85
N GLY A 397 13.94 11.66 8.00
CA GLY A 397 14.66 12.92 8.24
C GLY A 397 13.77 14.17 8.29
N HIS A 398 12.47 13.98 8.49
CA HIS A 398 11.48 15.07 8.61
C HIS A 398 11.45 15.69 10.00
N VAL A 399 11.84 14.90 11.01
CA VAL A 399 11.95 15.34 12.41
C VAL A 399 13.38 15.11 12.87
N ALA A 400 13.97 16.11 13.53
CA ALA A 400 15.31 15.98 14.08
C ALA A 400 15.30 14.96 15.25
N PRO A 401 16.36 14.15 15.43
CA PRO A 401 16.44 13.18 16.52
C PRO A 401 16.21 13.74 17.93
N ALA A 402 16.52 15.03 18.16
CA ALA A 402 16.30 15.70 19.44
C ALA A 402 14.86 16.20 19.64
N GLU A 403 14.08 16.31 18.56
CA GLU A 403 12.71 16.82 18.54
C GLU A 403 11.67 15.70 18.44
N ALA A 404 12.10 14.48 18.12
CA ALA A 404 11.23 13.31 18.02
C ALA A 404 10.43 13.10 19.30
N ALA A 405 9.11 12.96 19.16
CA ALA A 405 8.19 12.71 20.25
C ALA A 405 8.31 11.25 20.74
N ALA A 406 9.40 10.96 21.45
CA ALA A 406 9.74 9.63 21.95
C ALA A 406 9.82 9.58 23.47
N GLY A 407 9.14 8.61 24.08
CA GLY A 407 9.40 8.17 25.45
C GLY A 407 10.76 7.48 25.55
N GLN A 408 11.55 7.80 26.57
CA GLN A 408 12.95 7.38 26.67
C GLN A 408 13.29 6.92 28.09
N VAL A 409 13.82 5.70 28.24
CA VAL A 409 14.26 5.13 29.52
C VAL A 409 15.57 4.38 29.34
N GLY A 410 16.53 4.54 30.26
CA GLY A 410 17.79 3.79 30.28
C GLY A 410 19.01 4.57 29.76
N ASP A 411 19.91 3.87 29.07
CA ASP A 411 21.19 4.40 28.57
C ASP A 411 20.98 5.51 27.52
N ARG A 412 21.19 6.77 27.93
CA ARG A 412 21.02 7.96 27.08
C ARG A 412 21.93 7.98 25.85
N ALA A 413 23.12 7.38 25.92
CA ALA A 413 24.03 7.34 24.78
C ALA A 413 23.52 6.33 23.74
N ALA A 414 23.06 5.16 24.18
CA ALA A 414 22.42 4.17 23.31
C ALA A 414 21.16 4.73 22.62
N ILE A 415 20.30 5.42 23.38
CA ILE A 415 19.09 6.05 22.83
C ILE A 415 19.45 7.08 21.76
N ARG A 416 20.37 8.00 22.06
CA ARG A 416 20.82 9.03 21.11
C ARG A 416 21.39 8.39 19.84
N ASP A 417 22.23 7.37 19.97
CA ASP A 417 22.84 6.70 18.83
C ASP A 417 21.79 6.00 17.95
N VAL A 418 20.76 5.39 18.54
CA VAL A 418 19.65 4.77 17.79
C VAL A 418 18.79 5.82 17.10
N LEU A 419 18.42 6.92 17.75
CA LEU A 419 17.62 7.98 17.11
C LEU A 419 18.37 8.64 15.95
N LEU A 420 19.68 8.88 16.10
CA LEU A 420 20.54 9.34 15.02
C LEU A 420 20.68 8.31 13.90
N ALA A 421 20.77 7.01 14.23
CA ALA A 421 20.81 5.94 13.25
C ALA A 421 19.50 5.83 12.47
N ALA A 422 18.35 5.95 13.13
CA ALA A 422 17.05 6.00 12.47
C ALA A 422 16.98 7.15 11.47
N ALA A 423 17.32 8.37 11.88
CA ALA A 423 17.33 9.51 10.95
C ALA A 423 18.29 9.32 9.77
N SER A 424 19.42 8.65 9.97
CA SER A 424 20.40 8.36 8.92
C SER A 424 19.95 7.33 7.88
N LEU A 425 18.74 6.76 8.01
CA LEU A 425 18.13 5.93 6.96
C LEU A 425 17.64 6.78 5.78
N SER A 426 17.24 8.03 6.05
CA SER A 426 16.79 8.97 5.02
C SER A 426 17.90 9.32 4.03
N ARG A 427 17.49 9.58 2.79
CA ARG A 427 18.37 9.97 1.69
C ARG A 427 17.58 10.70 0.62
N MET A 428 18.30 11.40 -0.25
CA MET A 428 17.78 11.92 -1.52
C MET A 428 17.91 10.88 -2.62
#